data_AF-A0A536JTR7-F1
#
_entry.id   AF-A0A536JTR7-F1
#
_cell.length_a   1.000
_cell.length_b   1.000
_cell.length_c   1.000
_cell.angle_alpha   90.00
_cell.angle_beta   90.00
_cell.angle_gamma   90.00
#
_symmetry.space_group_name_H-M   'P 1'
#
loop_
_entity.id
_entity.type
_entity.pdbx_description
1 polymer ?
#
loop_
_entity_poly.entity_id
_entity_poly.type
_entity_poly.pdbx_seq_one_letter_code
_entity_poly.pdbx_strand_id
1 'polypeptide(L)'
;MPPEQLARLVKSGKPTVVELYSNFCLICMANRRTIKIAATRLGRQARFVRVELPTAAGAAIGDFYKCRYTPSYLVFDEHGDLVRTIIPDNVTPIANGYRVLDETGAVISHAPRVTPALLVDLVRFTG
;
A
#
# COMPACT_ATOMS: atom_id res chain seq x y z
N MET A 1 -7.93 -10.29 -7.19
CA MET A 1 -8.94 -9.87 -6.20
C MET A 1 -9.75 -8.74 -6.81
N PRO A 2 -11.08 -8.88 -6.97
CA PRO A 2 -11.95 -7.81 -7.46
C PRO A 2 -12.10 -6.63 -6.47
N PRO A 3 -12.43 -5.41 -6.94
CA PRO A 3 -12.62 -4.22 -6.08
C PRO A 3 -13.63 -4.42 -4.95
N GLU A 4 -14.75 -5.09 -5.20
CA GLU A 4 -15.80 -5.36 -4.20
C GLU A 4 -15.35 -6.35 -3.12
N GLN A 5 -14.41 -7.25 -3.44
CA GLN A 5 -13.78 -8.10 -2.45
C GLN A 5 -12.82 -7.28 -1.58
N LEU A 6 -12.06 -6.37 -2.18
CA LEU A 6 -11.18 -5.48 -1.42
C LEU A 6 -11.99 -4.57 -0.47
N ALA A 7 -13.08 -3.98 -0.96
CA ALA A 7 -13.96 -3.12 -0.17
C ALA A 7 -14.52 -3.85 1.08
N ARG A 8 -14.87 -5.13 0.95
CA ARG A 8 -15.30 -5.96 2.09
C ARG A 8 -14.16 -6.25 3.07
N LEU A 9 -12.94 -6.43 2.58
CA LEU A 9 -11.78 -6.67 3.43
C LEU A 9 -11.42 -5.43 4.26
N VAL A 10 -11.39 -4.24 3.65
CA VAL A 10 -10.99 -3.03 4.39
C VAL A 10 -12.02 -2.63 5.45
N LYS A 11 -13.31 -2.93 5.24
CA LYS A 11 -14.40 -2.67 6.20
C LYS A 11 -14.56 -3.72 7.31
N SER A 12 -13.49 -4.46 7.66
CA SER A 12 -13.59 -5.57 8.61
C SER A 12 -13.15 -5.22 10.04
N GLY A 13 -13.11 -3.94 10.42
CA GLY A 13 -12.72 -3.48 11.76
C GLY A 13 -11.23 -3.64 12.06
N LYS A 14 -10.37 -3.58 11.03
CA LYS A 14 -8.90 -3.67 11.19
C LYS A 14 -8.20 -2.81 10.16
N PRO A 15 -7.18 -2.02 10.57
CA PRO A 15 -6.30 -1.35 9.63
C PRO A 15 -5.76 -2.32 8.59
N THR A 16 -5.81 -1.91 7.33
CA THR A 16 -5.42 -2.76 6.20
C THR A 16 -4.41 -2.05 5.33
N VAL A 17 -3.26 -2.70 5.11
CA VAL A 17 -2.26 -2.26 4.13
C VAL A 17 -2.42 -3.10 2.87
N VAL A 18 -2.70 -2.44 1.75
CA VAL A 18 -2.79 -3.09 0.43
C VAL A 18 -1.54 -2.74 -0.37
N GLU A 19 -0.73 -3.74 -0.73
CA GLU A 19 0.33 -3.58 -1.72
C GLU A 19 -0.24 -3.82 -3.12
N LEU A 20 -0.15 -2.80 -3.98
CA LEU A 20 -0.32 -2.92 -5.42
C LEU A 20 1.05 -3.28 -6.03
N TYR A 21 1.20 -4.54 -6.46
CA TYR A 21 2.47 -5.09 -6.92
C TYR A 21 2.38 -5.61 -8.36
N SER A 22 3.53 -5.91 -8.95
CA SER A 22 3.64 -6.70 -10.18
C SER A 22 4.63 -7.84 -9.96
N ASN A 23 4.37 -9.03 -10.52
CA ASN A 23 5.32 -10.13 -10.49
C ASN A 23 6.60 -9.84 -11.31
N PHE A 24 6.55 -8.86 -12.21
CA PHE A 24 7.68 -8.44 -13.05
C PHE A 24 8.43 -7.22 -12.49
N CYS A 25 8.06 -6.75 -11.29
CA CYS A 25 8.64 -5.57 -10.65
C CYS A 25 9.74 -5.99 -9.67
N LEU A 26 11.00 -5.68 -10.00
CA LEU A 26 12.18 -6.00 -9.17
C LEU A 26 12.06 -5.44 -7.75
N ILE A 27 11.60 -4.19 -7.62
CA ILE A 27 11.42 -3.52 -6.32
C ILE A 27 10.34 -4.24 -5.50
N CYS A 28 9.25 -4.66 -6.14
CA CYS A 28 8.17 -5.40 -5.48
C CYS A 28 8.67 -6.74 -4.95
N MET A 29 9.52 -7.43 -5.72
CA MET A 29 10.16 -8.67 -5.26
C MET A 29 11.10 -8.42 -4.08
N ALA A 30 11.92 -7.35 -4.13
CA ALA A 30 12.80 -6.97 -3.04
C ALA A 30 12.02 -6.59 -1.76
N ASN A 31 10.88 -5.93 -1.90
CA ASN A 31 10.04 -5.49 -0.78
C ASN A 31 9.21 -6.61 -0.13
N ARG A 32 9.17 -7.83 -0.68
CA ARG A 32 8.43 -8.96 -0.07
C ARG A 32 8.86 -9.20 1.38
N ARG A 33 10.17 -9.12 1.66
CA ARG A 33 10.69 -9.28 3.04
C ARG A 33 10.27 -8.12 3.94
N THR A 34 10.27 -6.90 3.42
CA THR A 34 9.80 -5.70 4.13
C THR A 34 8.37 -5.85 4.59
N ILE A 35 7.47 -6.26 3.69
CA ILE A 35 6.04 -6.45 3.98
C ILE A 35 5.84 -7.57 5.01
N LYS A 36 6.57 -8.68 4.86
CA LYS A 36 6.50 -9.79 5.83
C LYS A 36 6.90 -9.33 7.23
N ILE A 37 7.97 -8.55 7.36
CA ILE A 37 8.42 -8.03 8.65
C ILE A 37 7.39 -7.07 9.25
N ALA A 38 6.82 -6.16 8.45
CA ALA A 38 5.78 -5.24 8.92
C ALA A 38 4.53 -6.02 9.41
N ALA A 39 4.08 -7.01 8.63
CA ALA A 39 2.97 -7.89 8.98
C ALA A 39 3.23 -8.66 10.28
N THR A 40 4.45 -9.19 10.46
CA THR A 40 4.84 -9.85 11.72
C THR A 40 4.84 -8.89 12.91
N ARG A 41 5.33 -7.66 12.74
CA ARG A 41 5.38 -6.65 13.81
C ARG A 41 4.00 -6.16 14.24
N LEU A 42 3.07 -6.02 13.30
CA LEU A 42 1.68 -5.65 13.59
C LEU A 42 0.84 -6.84 14.06
N GLY A 43 1.22 -8.07 13.68
CA GLY A 43 0.54 -9.29 14.10
C GLY A 43 -0.94 -9.24 13.78
N ARG A 44 -1.81 -9.33 14.80
CA ARG A 44 -3.27 -9.29 14.65
C ARG A 44 -3.86 -7.88 14.56
N GLN A 45 -3.04 -6.83 14.76
CA GLN A 45 -3.45 -5.43 14.77
C GLN A 45 -3.79 -4.89 13.39
N ALA A 46 -3.23 -5.49 12.33
CA ALA A 46 -3.47 -5.05 10.96
C ALA A 46 -3.52 -6.22 9.98
N ARG A 47 -4.11 -5.98 8.81
CA ARG A 47 -4.11 -6.92 7.68
C ARG A 47 -3.18 -6.43 6.59
N PHE A 48 -2.48 -7.36 5.96
CA PHE A 48 -1.73 -7.09 4.74
C PHE A 48 -2.36 -7.84 3.57
N VAL A 49 -2.70 -7.12 2.52
CA VAL A 49 -3.28 -7.66 1.28
C VAL A 49 -2.35 -7.30 0.13
N ARG A 50 -2.21 -8.20 -0.84
CA ARG A 50 -1.41 -7.97 -2.04
C ARG A 50 -2.32 -8.11 -3.26
N VAL A 51 -2.29 -7.13 -4.14
CA VAL A 51 -3.08 -7.08 -5.37
C VAL A 51 -2.14 -6.91 -6.55
N GLU A 52 -2.24 -7.79 -7.53
CA GLU A 52 -1.42 -7.73 -8.74
C GLU A 52 -1.99 -6.70 -9.72
N LEU A 53 -1.30 -5.55 -9.82
CA LEU A 53 -1.74 -4.39 -10.59
C LEU A 53 -1.95 -4.67 -12.08
N PRO A 54 -1.11 -5.45 -12.79
CA PRO A 54 -1.30 -5.72 -14.22
C PRO A 54 -2.52 -6.59 -14.57
N THR A 55 -3.24 -7.15 -13.59
CA THR A 55 -4.50 -7.87 -13.83
C THR A 55 -5.64 -6.88 -14.06
N ALA A 56 -6.69 -7.26 -14.80
CA ALA A 56 -7.85 -6.38 -15.03
C ALA A 56 -8.48 -5.86 -13.71
N ALA A 57 -8.62 -6.74 -12.71
CA ALA A 57 -9.14 -6.38 -11.40
C ALA A 57 -8.16 -5.48 -10.61
N GLY A 58 -6.86 -5.74 -10.70
CA GLY A 58 -5.84 -4.90 -10.08
C GLY A 58 -5.77 -3.51 -10.70
N ALA A 59 -5.86 -3.41 -12.04
CA ALA A 59 -5.89 -2.15 -12.77
C ALA A 59 -7.10 -1.30 -12.36
N ALA A 60 -8.29 -1.91 -12.24
CA ALA A 60 -9.47 -1.21 -11.75
C ALA A 60 -9.29 -0.63 -10.33
N ILE A 61 -8.64 -1.38 -9.42
CA ILE A 61 -8.29 -0.90 -8.08
C ILE A 61 -7.26 0.24 -8.18
N GLY A 62 -6.23 0.09 -9.01
CA GLY A 62 -5.21 1.10 -9.25
C GLY A 62 -5.81 2.41 -9.77
N ASP A 63 -6.70 2.34 -10.75
CA ASP A 63 -7.37 3.52 -11.31
C ASP A 63 -8.27 4.21 -10.28
N PHE A 64 -9.04 3.44 -9.49
CA PHE A 64 -9.89 3.98 -8.44
C PHE A 64 -9.09 4.78 -7.41
N TYR A 65 -7.94 4.25 -6.97
CA TYR A 65 -7.07 4.90 -5.99
C TYR A 65 -5.95 5.76 -6.62
N LYS A 66 -6.00 6.01 -7.92
CA LYS A 66 -5.00 6.79 -8.69
C LYS A 66 -3.55 6.26 -8.55
N CYS A 67 -3.40 4.96 -8.30
CA CYS A 67 -2.12 4.26 -8.19
C CYS A 67 -1.80 3.49 -9.48
N ARG A 68 -0.99 4.11 -10.35
CA ARG A 68 -0.63 3.54 -11.66
C ARG A 68 0.72 2.81 -11.69
N TYR A 69 1.50 2.89 -10.62
CA TYR A 69 2.87 2.38 -10.59
C TYR A 69 3.07 1.40 -9.44
N THR A 70 3.94 0.42 -9.63
CA THR A 70 4.26 -0.59 -8.62
C THR A 70 5.68 -0.41 -8.05
N PRO A 71 5.91 -0.70 -6.75
CA PRO A 71 4.86 -0.97 -5.77
C PRO A 71 4.20 0.34 -5.32
N SER A 72 2.88 0.30 -5.12
CA SER A 72 2.16 1.34 -4.38
C SER A 72 1.49 0.72 -3.16
N TYR A 73 1.27 1.50 -2.11
CA TYR A 73 0.66 1.03 -0.87
C TYR A 73 -0.53 1.90 -0.50
N LEU A 74 -1.66 1.26 -0.20
CA LEU A 74 -2.84 1.92 0.34
C LEU A 74 -2.96 1.53 1.81
N VAL A 75 -3.11 2.50 2.70
CA VAL A 75 -3.30 2.27 4.13
C VAL A 75 -4.71 2.71 4.48
N PHE A 76 -5.51 1.75 4.92
CA PHE A 76 -6.85 1.95 5.43
C PHE A 76 -6.84 1.86 6.95
N ASP A 77 -7.65 2.70 7.60
CA ASP A 77 -7.91 2.61 9.04
C ASP A 77 -8.86 1.44 9.39
N GLU A 78 -9.33 1.39 10.63
CA GLU A 78 -10.25 0.34 11.07
C GLU A 78 -11.68 0.45 10.51
N HIS A 79 -12.10 1.66 10.11
CA HIS A 79 -13.39 1.93 9.48
C HIS A 79 -13.37 1.57 7.98
N GLY A 80 -12.18 1.41 7.41
CA GLY A 80 -11.96 1.13 6.00
C GLY A 80 -11.80 2.41 5.17
N ASP A 81 -11.51 3.54 5.81
CA ASP A 81 -11.22 4.80 5.16
C ASP A 81 -9.74 4.85 4.74
N LEU A 82 -9.50 5.33 3.51
CA LEU A 82 -8.13 5.49 3.01
C LEU A 82 -7.49 6.69 3.71
N VAL A 83 -6.53 6.41 4.59
CA VAL A 83 -5.84 7.45 5.35
C VAL A 83 -4.49 7.80 4.76
N ARG A 84 -3.79 6.86 4.11
CA ARG A 84 -2.50 7.15 3.47
C ARG A 84 -2.31 6.39 2.17
N THR A 85 -1.61 7.03 1.24
CA THR A 85 -1.16 6.41 0.00
C THR A 85 0.34 6.57 -0.12
N ILE A 86 1.06 5.49 -0.40
CA ILE A 86 2.50 5.53 -0.69
C ILE A 86 2.69 5.19 -2.16
N ILE A 87 3.20 6.13 -2.95
CA ILE A 87 3.42 5.94 -4.40
C ILE A 87 4.87 6.25 -4.77
N PRO A 88 5.44 5.61 -5.79
CA PRO A 88 6.75 6.00 -6.32
C PRO A 88 6.79 7.48 -6.72
N ASP A 89 7.91 8.15 -6.45
CA ASP A 89 8.15 9.55 -6.85
C ASP A 89 8.17 9.70 -8.38
N ASN A 90 8.74 8.72 -9.09
CA ASN A 90 8.97 8.76 -10.52
C ASN A 90 8.83 7.38 -11.20
N VAL A 91 8.60 7.41 -12.52
CA VAL A 91 8.47 6.22 -13.39
C VAL A 91 9.84 5.77 -13.87
N THR A 92 10.70 5.32 -12.95
CA THR A 92 12.02 4.77 -13.30
C THR A 92 12.16 3.33 -12.81
N PRO A 93 13.01 2.50 -13.44
CA PRO A 93 13.21 1.09 -13.05
C PRO A 93 13.63 0.90 -11.59
N ILE A 94 14.22 1.94 -11.01
CA ILE A 94 14.52 2.09 -9.60
C ILE A 94 13.72 3.30 -9.12
N ALA A 95 12.76 3.10 -8.21
CA ALA A 95 12.06 4.20 -7.57
C ALA A 95 13.10 5.02 -6.80
N ASN A 96 13.23 6.32 -7.11
CA ASN A 96 14.16 7.21 -6.41
C ASN A 96 13.62 7.72 -5.07
N GLY A 97 12.53 7.11 -4.61
CA GLY A 97 11.79 7.55 -3.45
C GLY A 97 10.31 7.24 -3.61
N TYR A 98 9.59 7.48 -2.52
CA TYR A 98 8.17 7.36 -2.42
C TYR A 98 7.60 8.63 -1.83
N ARG A 99 6.44 9.06 -2.34
CA ARG A 99 5.61 10.07 -1.71
C ARG A 99 4.63 9.39 -0.80
N VAL A 100 4.48 9.92 0.40
CA VAL A 100 3.37 9.60 1.29
C VAL A 100 2.35 10.70 1.15
N LEU A 101 1.16 10.32 0.73
CA LEU A 101 0.02 11.19 0.55
C LEU A 101 -0.96 11.00 1.71
N ASP A 102 -1.63 12.07 2.09
CA ASP A 102 -2.81 12.02 2.97
C ASP A 102 -4.06 11.55 2.22
N GLU A 103 -5.20 11.53 2.93
CA GLU A 103 -6.51 11.14 2.42
C GLU A 103 -7.02 12.03 1.27
N THR A 104 -6.51 13.26 1.15
CA THR A 104 -6.87 14.21 0.07
C THR A 104 -5.97 14.04 -1.16
N GLY A 105 -4.87 13.29 -1.02
CA GLY A 105 -3.83 13.13 -2.03
C GLY A 105 -2.72 14.17 -1.96
N ALA A 106 -2.68 15.01 -0.93
CA ALA A 106 -1.59 15.96 -0.73
C ALA A 106 -0.34 15.24 -0.21
N VAL A 107 0.84 15.64 -0.69
CA VAL A 107 2.11 15.07 -0.24
C VAL A 107 2.43 15.59 1.16
N ILE A 108 2.54 14.68 2.13
CA ILE A 108 2.87 15.02 3.52
C ILE A 108 4.30 14.61 3.90
N SER A 109 4.90 13.66 3.18
CA SER A 109 6.31 13.32 3.35
C SER A 109 6.88 12.56 2.14
N HIS A 110 8.21 12.46 2.10
CA HIS A 110 8.95 11.61 1.17
C HIS A 110 9.72 10.55 1.95
N ALA A 111 9.79 9.34 1.39
CA ALA A 111 10.57 8.24 1.92
C ALA A 111 11.55 7.74 0.85
N PRO A 112 12.85 7.62 1.13
CA PRO A 112 13.82 7.10 0.15
C PRO A 112 13.54 5.64 -0.24
N ARG A 113 12.85 4.89 0.64
CA ARG A 113 12.38 3.52 0.41
C ARG A 113 11.25 3.18 1.36
N VAL A 114 10.41 2.22 0.99
CA VAL A 114 9.45 1.61 1.90
C VAL A 114 10.19 0.67 2.87
N THR A 115 10.05 0.91 4.17
CA THR A 115 10.66 0.10 5.24
C THR A 115 9.59 -0.53 6.12
N PRO A 116 9.93 -1.57 6.91
CA PRO A 116 8.96 -2.14 7.84
C PRO A 116 8.50 -1.13 8.90
N ALA A 117 9.41 -0.26 9.36
CA ALA A 117 9.08 0.78 10.34
C ALA A 117 8.06 1.76 9.78
N LEU A 118 8.29 2.26 8.55
CA LEU A 118 7.34 3.16 7.89
C LEU A 118 5.92 2.57 7.82
N LEU A 119 5.77 1.31 7.40
CA LEU A 119 4.46 0.66 7.32
C LEU A 119 3.82 0.46 8.69
N VAL A 120 4.61 0.15 9.72
CA VAL A 120 4.14 0.00 11.10
C VAL A 120 3.66 1.35 11.65
N ASP A 121 4.44 2.40 11.45
CA ASP A 121 4.13 3.74 11.94
C ASP A 121 2.87 4.27 11.26
N LEU A 122 2.78 4.17 9.93
CA LEU A 122 1.58 4.61 9.19
C LEU A 122 0.32 3.88 9.61
N VAL A 123 0.40 2.63 10.08
CA VAL A 123 -0.75 1.88 10.61
C VAL A 123 -1.08 2.28 12.05
N ARG A 124 -0.10 2.61 12.88
CA ARG A 124 -0.31 2.97 14.29
C ARG A 124 -0.81 4.40 14.48
N PHE A 125 -0.50 5.28 13.54
CA PHE A 125 -0.89 6.69 13.55
C PHE A 125 -2.07 6.98 12.61
N THR A 126 -2.94 5.99 12.36
CA THR A 126 -4.21 6.18 11.63
C THR A 126 -5.36 6.66 12.51
N GLY A 127 -5.10 6.98 13.78
CA GLY A 127 -6.10 7.41 14.78
C GLY A 127 -5.69 8.68 15.49
#